data_AF-A0A7C9EME2-F1
#
_entry.id   AF-A0A7C9EME2-F1
#
_cell.length_a   1.000
_cell.length_b   1.000
_cell.length_c   1.000
_cell.angle_alpha   90.00
_cell.angle_beta   90.00
_cell.angle_gamma   90.00
#
_symmetry.space_group_name_H-M   'P 1'
#
loop_
_entity.id
_entity.type
_entity.pdbx_description
1 polymer ?
#
loop_
_entity_poly.entity_id
_entity_poly.type
_entity_poly.pdbx_seq_one_letter_code
_entity_poly.pdbx_strand_id
1 'polypeptide(L)'
;KVGPVEDNWAIDPPCEMDSFSFHLTGQQLAQLCESEAASDPIQPFECISAAIWRAIAKIKGGSEPNVVTVIKSGPKADDMLLRNNQIVSSVKADFSLAEAHVNDLMALIRDGSEDEMTQIAELVGQDPGGPDFIIYGANPTFVDLGGAEF
;
A
#
# COMPACT_ATOMS: atom_id res chain seq x y z
N LYS A 1 -23.84 8.18 27.56
CA LYS A 1 -22.77 7.25 28.00
C LYS A 1 -22.52 6.34 26.81
N VAL A 2 -21.46 6.59 26.04
CA VAL A 2 -21.10 5.76 24.87
C VAL A 2 -20.44 4.50 25.45
N GLY A 3 -20.88 3.31 25.04
CA GLY A 3 -20.27 2.05 25.46
C GLY A 3 -18.85 1.92 24.89
N PRO A 4 -17.98 1.08 25.47
CA PRO A 4 -16.63 0.89 24.96
C PRO A 4 -16.72 0.36 23.52
N VAL A 5 -16.11 1.08 22.58
CA VAL A 5 -16.06 0.73 21.14
C VAL A 5 -14.89 -0.24 20.91
N GLU A 6 -14.73 -1.23 21.80
CA GLU A 6 -13.51 -2.03 21.85
C GLU A 6 -13.60 -3.36 21.09
N ASP A 7 -14.79 -3.82 20.67
CA ASP A 7 -14.93 -5.20 20.13
C ASP A 7 -15.66 -5.33 18.76
N ASN A 8 -16.03 -4.23 18.08
CA ASN A 8 -16.85 -4.32 16.85
C ASN A 8 -16.07 -4.15 15.54
N TRP A 9 -14.74 -4.09 15.59
CA TRP A 9 -13.89 -3.95 14.39
C TRP A 9 -13.36 -5.29 13.87
N ALA A 10 -13.91 -6.41 14.36
CA ALA A 10 -13.64 -7.72 13.78
C ALA A 10 -14.42 -7.85 12.47
N ILE A 11 -13.77 -7.54 11.35
CA ILE A 11 -14.25 -8.01 10.06
C ILE A 11 -14.00 -9.51 10.06
N ASP A 12 -15.06 -10.34 10.08
CA ASP A 12 -14.94 -11.76 9.81
C ASP A 12 -14.49 -11.93 8.35
N PRO A 13 -13.22 -12.30 8.09
CA PRO A 13 -12.77 -12.44 6.72
C PRO A 13 -13.49 -13.64 6.08
N PRO A 14 -13.85 -13.57 4.79
CA PRO A 14 -14.53 -14.68 4.12
C PRO A 14 -13.65 -15.92 3.95
N CYS A 15 -12.36 -15.82 4.30
CA CYS A 15 -11.37 -16.89 4.24
C CYS A 15 -10.44 -16.84 5.45
N GLU A 16 -9.84 -17.99 5.78
CA GLU A 16 -8.76 -18.07 6.76
C GLU A 16 -7.56 -17.23 6.28
N MET A 17 -7.11 -16.29 7.10
CA MET A 17 -5.97 -15.42 6.83
C MET A 17 -4.92 -15.61 7.93
N ASP A 18 -3.65 -15.60 7.54
CA ASP A 18 -2.53 -15.66 8.47
C ASP A 18 -1.54 -14.54 8.15
N SER A 19 -0.80 -14.12 9.18
CA SER A 19 0.23 -13.10 9.05
C SER A 19 1.58 -13.74 8.79
N PHE A 20 2.30 -13.21 7.80
CA PHE A 20 3.66 -13.66 7.50
C PHE A 20 4.62 -12.47 7.41
N SER A 21 5.85 -12.67 7.87
CA SER A 21 6.89 -11.65 7.84
C SER A 21 8.16 -12.16 7.17
N PHE A 22 8.69 -11.38 6.23
CA PHE A 22 9.94 -11.65 5.54
C PHE A 22 11.06 -10.78 6.10
N HIS A 23 12.23 -11.38 6.34
CA HIS A 23 13.44 -10.65 6.68
C HIS A 23 14.34 -10.62 5.44
N LEU A 24 14.57 -9.43 4.90
CA LEU A 24 15.37 -9.23 3.69
C LEU A 24 16.68 -8.52 4.02
N THR A 25 17.79 -9.11 3.59
CA THR A 25 19.10 -8.43 3.59
C THR A 25 19.21 -7.45 2.42
N GLY A 26 20.13 -6.49 2.50
CA GLY A 26 20.38 -5.56 1.39
C GLY A 26 20.76 -6.26 0.07
N GLN A 27 21.47 -7.39 0.15
CA GLN A 27 21.81 -8.19 -1.04
C GLN A 27 20.58 -8.84 -1.66
N GLN A 28 19.70 -9.44 -0.83
CA GLN A 28 18.45 -10.02 -1.31
C GLN A 28 17.52 -8.97 -1.90
N LEU A 29 17.48 -7.78 -1.32
CA LEU A 29 16.73 -6.66 -1.86
C LEU A 29 17.29 -6.24 -3.23
N ALA A 30 18.61 -6.06 -3.37
CA ALA A 30 19.22 -5.71 -4.65
C ALA A 30 18.93 -6.74 -5.76
N GLN A 31 18.96 -8.03 -5.40
CA GLN A 31 18.58 -9.12 -6.30
C GLN A 31 17.09 -9.07 -6.68
N LEU A 32 16.21 -8.76 -5.72
CA LEU A 32 14.77 -8.65 -5.92
C LEU A 32 14.41 -7.51 -6.88
N CYS A 33 15.12 -6.38 -6.77
CA CYS A 33 14.90 -5.22 -7.63
C CYS A 33 15.54 -5.36 -9.01
N GLU A 34 16.16 -6.52 -9.31
CA GLU A 34 16.86 -6.76 -10.58
C GLU A 34 17.85 -5.62 -10.92
N SER A 35 18.43 -5.01 -9.88
CA SER A 35 19.24 -3.80 -9.99
C SER A 35 20.68 -4.16 -10.31
N GLU A 36 21.08 -4.00 -11.57
CA GLU A 36 22.47 -4.21 -12.00
C GLU A 36 23.37 -2.97 -11.86
N ALA A 37 22.80 -1.78 -11.60
CA ALA A 37 23.54 -0.52 -11.59
C ALA A 37 23.69 0.07 -10.19
N ALA A 38 24.91 0.53 -9.88
CA ALA A 38 25.26 1.23 -8.64
C ALA A 38 24.78 2.71 -8.59
N SER A 39 24.03 3.20 -9.58
CA SER A 39 23.74 4.63 -9.76
C SER A 39 22.37 5.09 -9.25
N ASP A 40 21.35 4.22 -9.26
CA ASP A 40 20.03 4.59 -8.76
C ASP A 40 19.81 4.02 -7.35
N PRO A 41 19.43 4.85 -6.37
CA PRO A 41 19.17 4.38 -5.03
C PRO A 41 17.97 3.43 -5.06
N ILE A 42 18.20 2.19 -4.60
CA ILE A 42 17.14 1.20 -4.41
C ILE A 42 16.02 1.85 -3.59
N GLN A 43 14.81 1.81 -4.13
CA GLN A 43 13.58 2.23 -3.45
C GLN A 43 12.95 0.97 -2.83
N PRO A 44 13.19 0.67 -1.53
CA PRO A 44 12.89 -0.65 -0.97
C PRO A 44 11.39 -0.94 -0.98
N PHE A 45 10.58 0.07 -0.64
CA PHE A 45 9.13 -0.05 -0.58
C PHE A 45 8.54 -0.41 -1.95
N GLU A 46 8.89 0.34 -2.99
CA GLU A 46 8.44 0.14 -4.37
C GLU A 46 8.86 -1.23 -4.86
N CYS A 47 10.10 -1.62 -4.60
CA CYS A 47 10.66 -2.90 -5.04
C CYS A 47 9.95 -4.09 -4.38
N ILE A 48 9.77 -4.07 -3.06
CA ILE A 48 9.07 -5.14 -2.33
C ILE A 48 7.60 -5.20 -2.76
N SER A 49 6.94 -4.05 -2.86
CA SER A 49 5.53 -3.97 -3.28
C SER A 49 5.34 -4.49 -4.72
N ALA A 50 6.21 -4.09 -5.65
CA ALA A 50 6.20 -4.57 -7.03
C ALA A 50 6.41 -6.09 -7.10
N ALA A 51 7.38 -6.62 -6.36
CA ALA A 51 7.67 -8.05 -6.33
C ALA A 51 6.50 -8.86 -5.76
N ILE A 52 5.89 -8.37 -4.67
CA ILE A 52 4.71 -9.01 -4.09
C ILE A 52 3.54 -8.94 -5.06
N TRP A 53 3.24 -7.78 -5.64
CA TRP A 53 2.13 -7.62 -6.60
C TRP A 53 2.26 -8.57 -7.79
N ARG A 54 3.46 -8.68 -8.37
CA ARG A 54 3.77 -9.64 -9.43
C ARG A 54 3.61 -11.09 -8.97
N ALA A 55 4.06 -11.42 -7.76
CA ALA A 55 3.97 -12.77 -7.22
C ALA A 55 2.51 -13.20 -7.00
N ILE A 56 1.69 -12.32 -6.42
CA ILE A 56 0.26 -12.56 -6.25
C ILE A 56 -0.35 -12.81 -7.66
N ALA A 57 -0.05 -11.97 -8.65
CA ALA A 57 -0.61 -12.08 -10.00
C ALA A 57 -0.26 -13.41 -10.69
N LYS A 58 0.96 -13.92 -10.46
CA LYS A 58 1.40 -15.25 -10.94
C LYS A 58 0.64 -16.37 -10.24
N ILE A 59 0.46 -16.30 -8.93
CA ILE A 59 -0.21 -17.35 -8.13
C ILE A 59 -1.68 -17.51 -8.56
N LYS A 60 -2.38 -16.41 -8.80
CA LYS A 60 -3.79 -16.44 -9.22
C LYS A 60 -3.99 -16.48 -10.74
N GLY A 61 -2.93 -16.71 -11.51
CA GLY A 61 -3.02 -16.92 -12.96
C GLY A 61 -3.60 -15.74 -13.74
N GLY A 62 -3.28 -14.50 -13.35
CA GLY A 62 -3.72 -13.29 -14.06
C GLY A 62 -5.18 -12.88 -13.84
N SER A 63 -5.94 -13.57 -12.98
CA SER A 63 -7.31 -13.18 -12.58
C SER A 63 -7.35 -12.08 -11.51
N GLU A 64 -6.21 -11.45 -11.24
CA GLU A 64 -6.00 -10.59 -10.09
C GLU A 64 -6.38 -9.13 -10.26
N PRO A 65 -6.57 -8.42 -9.12
CA PRO A 65 -6.81 -6.99 -9.18
C PRO A 65 -5.59 -6.30 -9.79
N ASN A 66 -5.84 -5.70 -10.94
CA ASN A 66 -4.93 -4.80 -11.64
C ASN A 66 -4.85 -3.42 -10.97
N VAL A 67 -5.49 -3.27 -9.81
CA VAL A 67 -5.47 -2.07 -8.98
C VAL A 67 -4.96 -2.44 -7.59
N VAL A 68 -4.07 -1.62 -7.05
CA VAL A 68 -3.60 -1.72 -5.67
C VAL A 68 -3.74 -0.37 -4.98
N THR A 69 -3.96 -0.41 -3.67
CA THR A 69 -3.92 0.77 -2.83
C THR A 69 -2.51 0.90 -2.24
N VAL A 70 -1.95 2.10 -2.28
CA VAL A 70 -0.63 2.43 -1.76
C VAL A 70 -0.80 3.50 -0.70
N ILE A 71 -0.28 3.24 0.49
CA ILE A 71 -0.32 4.17 1.62
C ILE A 71 1.13 4.51 1.97
N LYS A 72 1.47 5.80 1.89
CA LYS A 72 2.81 6.31 2.23
C LYS A 72 2.71 7.46 3.22
N SER A 73 3.83 7.75 3.88
CA SER A 73 3.95 8.97 4.66
C SER A 73 3.88 10.19 3.74
N GLY A 74 2.97 11.10 4.05
CA GLY A 74 2.84 12.40 3.43
C GLY A 74 3.90 13.40 3.91
N PRO A 75 3.92 14.60 3.32
CA PRO A 75 4.87 15.65 3.72
C PRO A 75 4.69 15.97 5.20
N LYS A 76 5.79 15.98 5.97
CA LYS A 76 5.74 16.31 7.41
C LYS A 76 4.98 17.62 7.61
N ALA A 77 3.83 17.54 8.27
CA ALA A 77 3.13 18.72 8.76
C ALA A 77 3.93 19.35 9.90
N ASP A 78 3.69 20.63 10.14
CA ASP A 78 4.27 21.38 11.26
C ASP A 78 4.04 20.61 12.58
N ASP A 79 5.11 20.41 13.37
CA ASP A 79 5.15 19.51 14.55
C ASP A 79 4.11 19.83 15.64
N MET A 80 3.40 20.96 15.51
CA MET A 80 2.40 21.44 16.46
C MET A 80 1.00 20.86 16.28
N LEU A 81 0.72 20.11 15.20
CA LEU A 81 -0.60 19.53 14.94
C LEU A 81 -0.51 18.03 14.70
N LEU A 82 -0.98 17.23 15.67
CA LEU A 82 -1.22 15.80 15.49
C LEU A 82 -2.27 15.62 14.37
N ARG A 83 -1.80 15.21 13.19
CA ARG A 83 -2.65 14.92 12.02
C ARG A 83 -2.22 13.60 11.42
N ASN A 84 -3.20 12.85 10.90
CA ASN A 84 -2.90 11.73 10.03
C ASN A 84 -2.18 12.28 8.80
N ASN A 85 -0.91 11.94 8.69
CA ASN A 85 -0.03 12.38 7.62
C ASN A 85 0.26 11.23 6.67
N GLN A 86 -0.74 10.41 6.38
CA GLN A 86 -0.64 9.34 5.39
C GLN A 86 -1.35 9.80 4.12
N ILE A 87 -0.71 9.57 2.98
CA ILE A 87 -1.31 9.73 1.66
C ILE A 87 -1.82 8.36 1.23
N VAL A 88 -3.09 8.30 0.88
CA VAL A 88 -3.71 7.13 0.26
C VAL A 88 -3.79 7.39 -1.24
N SER A 89 -3.31 6.42 -2.00
CA SER A 89 -3.35 6.48 -3.46
C SER A 89 -3.76 5.15 -4.05
N SER A 90 -4.34 5.17 -5.25
CA SER A 90 -4.54 3.97 -6.06
C SER A 90 -3.55 3.92 -7.21
N VAL A 91 -3.14 2.71 -7.56
CA VAL A 91 -2.22 2.44 -8.68
C VAL A 91 -2.88 1.38 -9.55
N LYS A 92 -3.02 1.67 -10.85
CA LYS A 92 -3.64 0.75 -11.81
C LYS A 92 -2.65 0.34 -12.89
N ALA A 93 -2.57 -0.97 -13.15
CA ALA A 93 -1.82 -1.54 -14.26
C ALA A 93 -2.76 -1.85 -15.43
N ASP A 94 -2.35 -1.42 -16.62
CA ASP A 94 -3.04 -1.72 -17.89
C ASP A 94 -2.29 -2.80 -18.71
N PHE A 95 -1.39 -3.54 -18.06
CA PHE A 95 -0.56 -4.59 -18.65
C PHE A 95 -0.56 -5.86 -17.78
N SER A 96 -0.02 -6.96 -18.32
CA SER A 96 0.08 -8.23 -17.61
C SER A 96 1.05 -8.13 -16.43
N LEU A 97 0.52 -8.10 -15.21
CA LEU A 97 1.32 -8.05 -13.98
C LEU A 97 2.24 -9.27 -13.83
N ALA A 98 1.77 -10.46 -14.20
CA ALA A 98 2.54 -11.69 -14.05
C ALA A 98 3.82 -11.69 -14.91
N GLU A 99 3.72 -11.12 -16.11
CA GLU A 99 4.81 -11.07 -17.09
C GLU A 99 5.64 -9.77 -17.01
N ALA A 100 5.19 -8.78 -16.24
CA ALA A 100 5.87 -7.50 -16.10
C ALA A 100 7.26 -7.63 -15.46
N HIS A 101 8.15 -6.73 -15.85
CA HIS A 101 9.43 -6.54 -15.18
C HIS A 101 9.21 -5.83 -13.83
N VAL A 102 10.02 -6.16 -12.81
CA VAL A 102 9.87 -5.54 -11.48
C VAL A 102 10.06 -4.02 -11.57
N ASN A 103 11.07 -3.56 -12.33
CA ASN A 103 11.31 -2.14 -12.58
C ASN A 103 10.11 -1.38 -13.19
N ASP A 104 9.34 -2.00 -14.10
CA ASP A 104 8.17 -1.36 -14.69
C ASP A 104 7.07 -1.16 -13.63
N LEU A 105 6.87 -2.16 -12.77
CA LEU A 105 5.94 -2.09 -11.64
C LEU A 105 6.40 -1.10 -10.59
N MET A 106 7.70 -1.00 -10.31
CA MET A 106 8.26 -0.01 -9.40
C MET A 106 8.01 1.41 -9.89
N ALA A 107 8.27 1.66 -11.18
CA ALA A 107 7.98 2.95 -11.81
C ALA A 107 6.47 3.27 -11.74
N LEU A 108 5.62 2.27 -11.99
CA LEU A 108 4.16 2.44 -11.90
C LEU A 108 3.70 2.78 -10.46
N ILE A 109 4.22 2.10 -9.44
CA ILE A 109 3.88 2.37 -8.03
C ILE A 109 4.38 3.75 -7.58
N ARG A 110 5.50 4.22 -8.13
CA ARG A 110 6.10 5.52 -7.79
C ARG A 110 5.41 6.68 -8.49
N ASP A 111 5.20 6.55 -9.80
CA ASP A 111 4.86 7.66 -10.68
C ASP A 111 3.40 7.62 -11.16
N GLY A 112 2.77 6.43 -11.13
CA GLY A 112 1.40 6.20 -11.59
C GLY A 112 0.35 6.18 -10.47
N SER A 113 0.68 6.70 -9.29
CA SER A 113 -0.24 6.77 -8.16
C SER A 113 -1.20 7.96 -8.26
N GLU A 114 -2.50 7.70 -8.20
CA GLU A 114 -3.54 8.72 -8.11
C GLU A 114 -3.85 9.03 -6.65
N ASP A 115 -3.70 10.30 -6.23
CA ASP A 115 -3.97 10.75 -4.87
C ASP A 115 -5.48 10.77 -4.59
N GLU A 116 -5.93 10.00 -3.60
CA GLU A 116 -7.34 9.87 -3.21
C GLU A 116 -7.72 10.77 -2.02
N MET A 117 -6.78 11.53 -1.46
CA MET A 117 -6.98 12.30 -0.22
C MET A 117 -8.08 13.35 -0.33
N THR A 118 -8.25 13.97 -1.51
CA THR A 118 -9.34 14.94 -1.73
C THR A 118 -10.70 14.25 -1.68
N GLN A 119 -10.82 13.08 -2.31
CA GLN A 119 -12.06 12.31 -2.36
C GLN A 119 -12.41 11.77 -0.98
N ILE A 120 -11.40 11.31 -0.22
CA ILE A 120 -11.54 10.89 1.18
C ILE A 120 -12.00 12.07 2.04
N ALA A 121 -11.37 13.25 1.90
CA ALA A 121 -11.73 14.43 2.67
C ALA A 121 -13.14 14.93 2.38
N GLU A 122 -13.58 14.86 1.12
CA GLU A 122 -14.96 15.17 0.72
C GLU A 122 -15.95 14.18 1.33
N LEU A 123 -15.66 12.88 1.27
CA LEU A 123 -16.53 11.83 1.81
C LEU A 123 -16.67 11.96 3.34
N VAL A 124 -15.56 12.14 4.05
CA VAL A 124 -15.53 12.27 5.52
C VAL A 124 -16.10 13.64 5.96
N GLY A 125 -15.80 14.71 5.22
CA GLY A 125 -16.23 16.07 5.55
C GLY A 125 -17.73 16.32 5.36
N GLN A 126 -18.41 15.51 4.54
CA GLN A 126 -19.85 15.61 4.32
C GLN A 126 -20.70 15.18 5.51
N ASP A 127 -20.16 14.35 6.43
CA ASP A 127 -20.88 13.92 7.62
C ASP A 127 -19.95 13.89 8.86
N PRO A 128 -19.86 15.01 9.61
CA PRO A 128 -19.04 15.13 10.83
C PRO A 128 -19.47 14.25 12.02
N GLY A 129 -20.34 13.26 11.79
CA GLY A 129 -20.69 12.18 12.70
C GLY A 129 -21.08 10.89 11.97
N GLY A 130 -20.67 10.76 10.71
CA GLY A 130 -20.95 9.61 9.85
C GLY A 130 -20.20 8.34 10.27
N PRO A 131 -20.50 7.20 9.63
CA PRO A 131 -19.85 5.94 9.94
C PRO A 131 -18.34 6.04 9.64
N ASP A 132 -17.54 5.37 10.47
CA ASP A 132 -16.13 5.22 10.19
C ASP A 132 -15.90 4.44 8.89
N PHE A 133 -14.91 4.85 8.10
CA PHE A 133 -14.57 4.20 6.83
C PHE A 133 -13.34 3.32 6.96
N ILE A 134 -13.44 2.10 6.42
CA ILE A 134 -12.32 1.14 6.34
C ILE A 134 -11.86 1.10 4.88
N ILE A 135 -10.62 1.53 4.65
CA ILE A 135 -9.99 1.54 3.31
C ILE A 135 -9.42 0.15 2.97
N TYR A 136 -9.17 -0.68 3.97
CA TYR A 136 -8.62 -2.02 3.82
C TYR A 136 -9.65 -3.02 3.26
N GLY A 137 -9.29 -3.73 2.19
CA GLY A 137 -10.02 -4.92 1.73
C GLY A 137 -10.67 -4.84 0.35
N ALA A 138 -10.74 -3.67 -0.28
CA ALA A 138 -11.24 -3.55 -1.67
C ALA A 138 -10.18 -3.96 -2.71
N ASN A 139 -8.91 -3.60 -2.46
CA ASN A 139 -7.75 -3.94 -3.27
C ASN A 139 -6.60 -4.43 -2.38
N PRO A 140 -5.62 -5.20 -2.89
CA PRO A 140 -4.36 -5.42 -2.19
C PRO A 140 -3.76 -4.06 -1.81
N THR A 141 -3.37 -3.93 -0.55
CA THR A 141 -2.90 -2.67 0.02
C THR A 141 -1.45 -2.80 0.44
N PHE A 142 -0.60 -1.91 -0.05
CA PHE A 142 0.80 -1.78 0.34
C PHE A 142 0.98 -0.54 1.21
N VAL A 143 1.52 -0.72 2.42
CA VAL A 143 1.70 0.35 3.40
C VAL A 143 3.18 0.54 3.69
N ASP A 144 3.70 1.75 3.47
CA ASP A 144 5.05 2.12 3.84
C ASP A 144 5.08 2.62 5.28
N LEU A 145 5.66 1.82 6.17
CA LEU A 145 5.89 2.15 7.58
C LEU A 145 7.35 2.55 7.85
N GLY A 146 8.14 2.80 6.80
CA GLY A 146 9.52 3.25 6.93
C GLY A 146 9.63 4.56 7.71
N GLY A 147 10.41 4.56 8.79
CA GLY A 147 10.62 5.75 9.62
C GLY A 147 9.46 6.10 10.56
N ALA A 148 8.46 5.24 10.71
CA ALA A 148 7.46 5.36 11.76
C ALA A 148 8.09 5.08 13.14
N GLU A 149 7.79 5.92 14.13
CA GLU A 149 8.07 5.64 15.55
C GLU A 149 6.84 4.93 16.14
N PHE A 150 7.05 3.78 16.78
CA PHE A 150 5.99 2.96 17.41
C PHE A 150 6.11 3.02 18.94
#